data_AF-A0A5C6A761-F1
#
_entry.id   AF-A0A5C6A761-F1
#
_cell.length_a   1.000
_cell.length_b   1.000
_cell.length_c   1.000
_cell.angle_alpha   90.00
_cell.angle_beta   90.00
_cell.angle_gamma   90.00
#
_symmetry.space_group_name_H-M   'P 1'
#
loop_
_entity.id
_entity.type
_entity.pdbx_description
1 polymer ?
#
loop_
_entity_poly.entity_id
_entity_poly.type
_entity_poly.pdbx_seq_one_letter_code
_entity_poly.pdbx_strand_id
1 'polypeptide(L)'
;MPRSAPIAVCAVIASFAGVTPSVGQDNPAAFQPFFRMGASPDYRSSNRQSARLSSVSSGTSSTLYVGNYGTAPSDNVGAVGSYADEQLRQADDLDGNGQAGTFRVLSDVDGDGDIEPDEVIGIINNFGDLHTFNVFYDQLVVESHRDFMSFELMKQHLLFGDPGADTADTGWRFEAYRNEWSAAAGDEVRGTWGLAPERLESIDRGWLRDIAEQSRFSLYSTAGLRSLFVDDRFFFQGTGSILGRSGVEQTIDHAVVGPQLGLGAVAEASVFRFEAVALGLVGYGRVENRQRGLFGEEAIPGALNRAATARTSASRYASDEEQVAWHGETRLTGSCQLTQRLRFDATWRWFVTGPVYDAASSIAWNAPDFGFQPTAGDAAYGNDWFLGLTYTH
;
A
#
# COMPACT_ATOMS: atom_id res chain seq x y z
N MET A 1 -39.43 -10.02 14.67
CA MET A 1 -38.00 -10.13 15.01
C MET A 1 -37.35 -11.07 14.00
N PRO A 2 -36.47 -10.59 13.10
CA PRO A 2 -35.80 -11.49 12.16
C PRO A 2 -34.77 -12.30 12.94
N ARG A 3 -34.92 -13.63 12.92
CA ARG A 3 -34.01 -14.57 13.57
C ARG A 3 -32.73 -14.68 12.75
N SER A 4 -31.59 -14.53 13.42
CA SER A 4 -30.24 -14.74 12.91
C SER A 4 -30.04 -16.19 12.44
N ALA A 5 -30.34 -16.45 11.17
CA ALA A 5 -30.18 -17.75 10.51
C ALA A 5 -28.85 -17.99 9.74
N PRO A 6 -28.01 -17.00 9.34
CA PRO A 6 -26.95 -17.28 8.38
C PRO A 6 -25.70 -17.97 8.94
N ILE A 7 -25.49 -17.99 10.26
CA ILE A 7 -24.23 -18.51 10.85
C ILE A 7 -24.19 -20.05 10.89
N ALA A 8 -25.35 -20.72 10.93
CA ALA A 8 -25.39 -22.18 11.04
C ALA A 8 -24.97 -22.91 9.74
N VAL A 9 -25.08 -22.27 8.58
CA VAL A 9 -24.77 -22.90 7.28
C VAL A 9 -23.26 -23.07 7.07
N CYS A 10 -22.44 -22.11 7.52
CA CYS A 10 -20.98 -22.21 7.40
C CYS A 10 -20.36 -23.27 8.33
N ALA A 11 -20.94 -23.52 9.50
CA ALA A 11 -20.42 -24.51 10.46
C ALA A 11 -20.56 -25.96 9.95
N VAL A 12 -21.54 -26.22 9.07
CA VAL A 12 -21.74 -27.55 8.47
C VAL A 12 -20.61 -27.88 7.50
N ILE A 13 -20.09 -26.90 6.76
CA ILE A 13 -19.03 -27.10 5.73
C ILE A 13 -17.69 -27.54 6.34
N ALA A 14 -17.37 -27.15 7.58
CA ALA A 14 -16.09 -27.46 8.21
C ALA A 14 -15.95 -28.91 8.74
N SER A 15 -17.02 -29.71 8.75
CA SER A 15 -17.04 -31.06 9.37
C SER A 15 -17.01 -32.24 8.37
N PHE A 16 -16.69 -31.98 7.10
CA PHE A 16 -16.80 -32.98 6.01
C PHE A 16 -15.51 -33.76 5.66
N ALA A 17 -14.50 -33.79 6.53
CA ALA A 17 -13.36 -34.69 6.35
C ALA A 17 -13.82 -36.16 6.48
N GLY A 18 -14.07 -36.84 5.36
CA GLY A 18 -14.40 -38.29 5.31
C GLY A 18 -15.76 -38.68 4.70
N VAL A 19 -16.29 -37.92 3.73
CA VAL A 19 -17.56 -38.26 3.06
C VAL A 19 -17.31 -39.10 1.80
N THR A 20 -18.05 -40.20 1.65
CA THR A 20 -18.12 -40.96 0.40
C THR A 20 -19.24 -40.37 -0.47
N PRO A 21 -18.95 -39.82 -1.66
CA PRO A 21 -19.96 -39.20 -2.52
C PRO A 21 -20.88 -40.26 -3.17
N SER A 22 -22.17 -39.95 -3.32
CA SER A 22 -23.10 -40.70 -4.17
C SER A 22 -23.42 -39.89 -5.43
N VAL A 23 -23.36 -40.53 -6.60
CA VAL A 23 -23.66 -39.91 -7.90
C VAL A 23 -25.13 -40.13 -8.21
N GLY A 24 -25.91 -39.05 -8.30
CA GLY A 24 -27.32 -39.10 -8.72
C GLY A 24 -27.45 -39.25 -10.24
N GLN A 25 -28.52 -39.91 -10.71
CA GLN A 25 -28.79 -40.16 -12.14
C GLN A 25 -29.22 -38.91 -12.95
N ASP A 26 -29.64 -37.82 -12.28
CA ASP A 26 -30.05 -36.57 -12.91
C ASP A 26 -29.10 -35.42 -12.53
N ASN A 27 -27.82 -35.56 -12.88
CA ASN A 27 -26.83 -34.55 -12.54
C ASN A 27 -26.89 -33.37 -13.54
N PRO A 28 -27.10 -32.13 -13.07
CA PRO A 28 -26.93 -30.95 -13.91
C PRO A 28 -25.50 -30.91 -14.45
N ALA A 29 -25.30 -30.22 -15.58
CA ALA A 29 -23.97 -29.99 -16.11
C ALA A 29 -23.06 -29.42 -15.02
N ALA A 30 -21.88 -30.04 -14.85
CA ALA A 30 -20.87 -29.65 -13.88
C ALA A 30 -20.43 -28.18 -14.00
N PHE A 31 -20.51 -27.66 -15.22
CA PHE A 31 -20.15 -26.30 -15.59
C PHE A 31 -21.37 -25.57 -16.13
N GLN A 32 -21.58 -24.34 -15.68
CA GLN A 32 -22.60 -23.45 -16.21
C GLN A 32 -21.97 -22.14 -16.72
N PRO A 33 -22.28 -21.71 -17.96
CA PRO A 33 -21.80 -20.42 -18.46
C PRO A 33 -22.45 -19.26 -17.69
N PHE A 34 -21.64 -18.26 -17.34
CA PHE A 34 -22.09 -17.09 -16.63
C PHE A 34 -21.36 -15.82 -17.07
N PHE A 35 -21.99 -14.69 -16.77
CA PHE A 35 -21.38 -13.37 -16.79
C PHE A 35 -21.77 -12.62 -15.51
N ARG A 36 -20.78 -12.03 -14.83
CA ARG A 36 -20.95 -11.34 -13.57
C ARG A 36 -20.29 -9.97 -13.61
N MET A 37 -20.98 -8.97 -13.07
CA MET A 37 -20.39 -7.67 -12.75
C MET A 37 -20.71 -7.31 -11.31
N GLY A 38 -19.73 -6.76 -10.62
CA GLY A 38 -19.89 -6.27 -9.25
C GLY A 38 -19.22 -4.92 -9.05
N ALA A 39 -19.73 -4.17 -8.08
CA ALA A 39 -19.13 -2.93 -7.61
C ALA A 39 -18.78 -3.08 -6.13
N SER A 40 -17.69 -2.43 -5.72
CA SER A 40 -17.37 -2.28 -4.31
C SER A 40 -18.31 -1.24 -3.70
N PRO A 41 -18.94 -1.50 -2.54
CA PRO A 41 -19.85 -0.54 -1.88
C PRO A 41 -19.13 0.70 -1.28
N ASP A 42 -17.96 1.07 -1.79
CA ASP A 42 -17.09 2.16 -1.33
C ASP A 42 -16.69 2.02 0.16
N TYR A 43 -15.65 1.23 0.43
CA TYR A 43 -14.76 1.52 1.56
C TYR A 43 -13.60 2.37 1.05
N ARG A 44 -13.86 3.64 0.76
CA ARG A 44 -12.77 4.60 0.52
C ARG A 44 -12.05 4.85 1.84
N SER A 45 -11.05 4.04 2.17
CA SER A 45 -9.99 4.49 3.07
C SER A 45 -9.05 5.42 2.31
N SER A 46 -9.58 6.45 1.64
CA SER A 46 -8.76 7.62 1.39
C SER A 46 -8.53 8.23 2.77
N ASN A 47 -7.44 7.83 3.43
CA ASN A 47 -6.90 8.55 4.57
C ASN A 47 -6.35 9.89 4.04
N ARG A 48 -7.25 10.72 3.53
CA ARG A 48 -6.96 12.12 3.24
C ARG A 48 -6.95 12.82 4.58
N GLN A 49 -5.89 12.61 5.34
CA GLN A 49 -5.64 13.38 6.54
C GLN A 49 -5.11 14.74 6.09
N SER A 50 -6.04 15.65 5.75
CA SER A 50 -5.76 17.07 5.72
C SER A 50 -5.61 17.56 7.15
N ALA A 51 -4.55 17.15 7.84
CA ALA A 51 -4.26 17.65 9.16
C ALA A 51 -3.62 19.03 9.03
N ARG A 52 -4.28 20.08 9.52
CA ARG A 52 -3.59 21.32 9.92
C ARG A 52 -2.72 20.95 11.13
N LEU A 53 -1.54 20.43 10.85
CA LEU A 53 -0.60 19.97 11.84
C LEU A 53 0.12 21.16 12.46
N SER A 54 -0.29 21.54 13.67
CA SER A 54 0.42 22.55 14.48
C SER A 54 1.71 22.02 15.14
N SER A 55 2.09 20.75 14.90
CA SER A 55 3.43 20.16 15.09
C SER A 55 3.32 18.63 15.00
N VAL A 56 4.00 18.00 14.03
CA VAL A 56 4.36 16.58 14.09
C VAL A 56 5.88 16.52 14.04
N SER A 57 6.50 16.04 15.11
CA SER A 57 7.90 15.61 15.09
C SER A 57 7.93 14.14 14.69
N SER A 58 8.04 13.84 13.40
CA SER A 58 8.46 12.51 12.95
C SER A 58 9.98 12.43 13.03
N GLY A 59 10.48 11.38 13.69
CA GLY A 59 11.85 11.23 14.18
C GLY A 59 12.94 10.95 13.15
N THR A 60 12.96 11.66 12.02
CA THR A 60 14.10 11.73 11.11
C THR A 60 14.17 13.15 10.55
N SER A 61 14.70 14.07 11.37
CA SER A 61 14.95 15.45 10.97
C SER A 61 15.98 15.50 9.84
N SER A 62 15.51 15.81 8.63
CA SER A 62 16.35 16.25 7.52
C SER A 62 17.07 17.54 7.94
N THR A 63 18.32 17.41 8.36
CA THR A 63 19.06 18.50 8.99
C THR A 63 19.71 19.36 7.90
N LEU A 64 19.27 20.60 7.72
CA LEU A 64 19.94 21.57 6.85
C LEU A 64 20.94 22.38 7.68
N TYR A 65 22.18 22.39 7.21
CA TYR A 65 23.32 23.02 7.84
C TYR A 65 23.50 24.46 7.32
N VAL A 66 23.28 25.47 8.17
CA VAL A 66 23.56 26.89 7.84
C VAL A 66 24.29 27.54 9.00
N GLY A 67 25.43 28.20 8.71
CA GLY A 67 26.22 28.89 9.73
C GLY A 67 25.46 30.02 10.42
N ASN A 68 25.56 30.10 11.74
CA ASN A 68 24.94 31.13 12.57
C ASN A 68 25.80 32.41 12.53
N TYR A 69 25.20 33.55 12.19
CA TYR A 69 25.78 34.87 12.47
C TYR A 69 25.12 35.36 13.76
N GLY A 70 25.89 35.35 14.85
CA GLY A 70 25.44 35.34 16.25
C GLY A 70 24.32 36.31 16.64
N THR A 71 23.51 35.86 17.59
CA THR A 71 22.52 36.68 18.30
C THR A 71 23.21 37.66 19.25
N ALA A 72 22.67 38.87 19.33
CA ALA A 72 23.13 39.91 20.25
C ALA A 72 23.11 39.41 21.72
N PRO A 73 24.06 39.86 22.56
CA PRO A 73 24.16 39.39 23.94
C PRO A 73 22.89 39.73 24.73
N SER A 74 22.47 38.82 25.61
CA SER A 74 21.45 39.09 26.60
C SER A 74 21.87 40.28 27.47
N ASP A 75 21.07 41.33 27.42
CA ASP A 75 21.18 42.54 28.22
C ASP A 75 21.21 42.22 29.73
N ASN A 76 22.41 42.10 30.30
CA ASN A 76 22.63 42.53 31.68
C ASN A 76 23.02 44.00 31.62
N VAL A 77 22.00 44.88 31.66
CA VAL A 77 22.15 46.33 31.77
C VAL A 77 22.75 46.67 33.13
N GLY A 78 24.06 46.54 33.25
CA GLY A 78 24.87 47.11 34.31
C GLY A 78 25.54 48.37 33.81
N ALA A 79 24.99 49.53 34.20
CA ALA A 79 25.55 50.88 34.11
C ALA A 79 25.98 51.40 32.72
N VAL A 80 25.32 52.48 32.30
CA VAL A 80 25.66 53.34 31.16
C VAL A 80 27.14 53.77 31.25
N GLY A 81 27.99 53.25 30.37
CA GLY A 81 29.39 53.67 30.25
C GLY A 81 30.41 52.59 29.85
N SER A 82 30.03 51.30 29.81
CA SER A 82 30.95 50.23 29.40
C SER A 82 30.89 50.01 27.88
N TYR A 83 32.01 50.25 27.19
CA TYR A 83 32.20 49.76 25.83
C TYR A 83 31.97 48.24 25.84
N ALA A 84 31.10 47.74 24.97
CA ALA A 84 30.92 46.31 24.81
C ALA A 84 32.29 45.74 24.38
N ASP A 85 32.88 44.89 25.22
CA ASP A 85 34.11 44.21 24.90
C ASP A 85 33.85 43.28 23.70
N GLU A 86 34.33 43.66 22.51
CA GLU A 86 34.15 42.86 21.31
C GLU A 86 34.86 41.49 21.42
N GLN A 87 35.80 41.31 22.35
CA GLN A 87 36.39 39.99 22.63
C GLN A 87 35.39 39.01 23.27
N LEU A 88 34.30 39.51 23.87
CA LEU A 88 33.23 38.69 24.44
C LEU A 88 32.10 38.40 23.44
N ARG A 89 32.12 39.02 22.25
CA ARG A 89 31.20 38.68 21.15
C ARG A 89 31.80 37.54 20.31
N GLN A 90 32.08 36.42 20.96
CA GLN A 90 32.43 35.20 20.24
C GLN A 90 31.15 34.62 19.62
N ALA A 91 31.26 34.05 18.42
CA ALA A 91 30.16 33.30 17.83
C ALA A 91 29.77 32.19 18.83
N ASP A 92 28.47 32.08 19.09
CA ASP A 92 27.88 31.24 20.13
C ASP A 92 28.47 29.81 20.11
N ASP A 93 29.20 29.49 21.18
CA ASP A 93 29.73 28.18 21.55
C ASP A 93 28.54 27.28 21.97
N LEU A 94 27.84 26.73 20.99
CA LEU A 94 26.58 26.03 21.20
C LEU A 94 26.73 24.67 21.89
N ASP A 95 27.89 24.01 21.80
CA ASP A 95 28.15 22.69 22.41
C ASP A 95 29.07 22.75 23.65
N GLY A 96 29.54 23.93 24.04
CA GLY A 96 30.38 24.18 25.22
C GLY A 96 31.86 23.84 25.03
N ASN A 97 32.33 23.60 23.79
CA ASN A 97 33.72 23.24 23.51
C ASN A 97 34.67 24.45 23.37
N GLY A 98 34.13 25.68 23.40
CA GLY A 98 34.89 26.93 23.33
C GLY A 98 35.46 27.25 21.95
N GLN A 99 35.00 26.60 20.89
CA GLN A 99 35.35 26.92 19.50
C GLN A 99 34.23 27.72 18.86
N ALA A 100 34.59 28.70 18.03
CA ALA A 100 33.64 29.44 17.22
C ALA A 100 33.35 28.66 15.92
N GLY A 101 32.10 28.69 15.43
CA GLY A 101 31.70 27.93 14.23
C GLY A 101 32.58 28.15 12.98
N THR A 102 33.19 29.33 12.83
CA THR A 102 34.25 29.57 11.84
C THR A 102 35.33 30.45 12.44
N PHE A 103 36.59 30.01 12.39
CA PHE A 103 37.74 30.83 12.75
C PHE A 103 38.77 30.90 11.62
N ARG A 104 39.31 32.10 11.45
CA ARG A 104 40.39 32.38 10.51
C ARG A 104 41.70 32.11 11.25
N VAL A 105 42.55 31.29 10.66
CA VAL A 105 43.95 31.18 11.08
C VAL A 105 44.67 32.31 10.39
N LEU A 106 45.09 33.29 11.18
CA LEU A 106 45.92 34.38 10.70
C LEU A 106 47.39 34.02 10.96
N SER A 107 48.26 34.41 10.04
CA SER A 107 49.70 34.30 10.21
C SER A 107 50.32 35.48 9.49
N ASP A 108 51.34 36.06 10.11
CA ASP A 108 52.21 37.06 9.50
C ASP A 108 52.84 36.45 8.24
N VAL A 109 52.26 36.75 7.07
CA VAL A 109 52.66 36.14 5.79
C VAL A 109 53.84 36.89 5.20
N ASP A 110 53.91 38.20 5.42
CA ASP A 110 54.96 39.04 4.87
C ASP A 110 56.18 39.24 5.80
N GLY A 111 56.06 38.82 7.06
CA GLY A 111 57.14 38.76 8.04
C GLY A 111 57.50 40.11 8.65
N ASP A 112 56.59 41.09 8.60
CA ASP A 112 56.82 42.44 9.12
C ASP A 112 56.61 42.57 10.64
N GLY A 113 56.05 41.53 11.27
CA GLY A 113 55.82 41.42 12.70
C GLY A 113 54.41 41.83 13.15
N ASP A 114 53.56 42.30 12.24
CA ASP A 114 52.17 42.69 12.50
C ASP A 114 51.20 41.81 11.68
N ILE A 115 50.31 41.08 12.36
CA ILE A 115 49.31 40.23 11.68
C ILE A 115 48.13 41.09 11.23
N GLU A 116 48.00 41.30 9.92
CA GLU A 116 46.91 42.10 9.36
C GLU A 116 45.60 41.27 9.21
N PRO A 117 44.40 41.88 9.30
CA PRO A 117 43.13 41.14 9.22
C PRO A 117 42.88 40.38 7.90
N ASP A 118 43.61 40.71 6.84
CA ASP A 118 43.58 40.08 5.53
C ASP A 118 44.65 38.97 5.34
N GLU A 119 45.55 38.79 6.29
CA GLU A 119 46.56 37.72 6.29
C GLU A 119 46.00 36.37 6.77
N VAL A 120 45.04 35.85 6.01
CA VAL A 120 44.34 34.60 6.31
C VAL A 120 45.06 33.42 5.64
N ILE A 121 45.76 32.59 6.42
CA ILE A 121 46.41 31.37 5.91
C ILE A 121 45.52 30.13 5.93
N GLY A 122 44.37 30.21 6.60
CA GLY A 122 43.42 29.12 6.65
C GLY A 122 42.08 29.55 7.21
N ILE A 123 41.03 28.87 6.79
CA ILE A 123 39.70 28.99 7.38
C ILE A 123 39.36 27.61 7.92
N ILE A 124 39.16 27.50 9.23
CA ILE A 124 38.73 26.28 9.89
C ILE A 124 37.27 26.48 10.27
N ASN A 125 36.43 25.54 9.83
CA ASN A 125 35.02 25.51 10.18
C ASN A 125 34.85 24.43 11.26
N ASN A 126 34.37 24.82 12.43
CA ASN A 126 33.89 23.87 13.42
C ASN A 126 32.46 23.49 13.06
N PHE A 127 32.28 22.30 12.48
CA PHE A 127 30.94 21.82 12.14
C PHE A 127 30.14 21.34 13.36
N GLY A 128 30.78 21.23 14.53
CA GLY A 128 30.13 20.91 15.81
C GLY A 128 29.14 21.99 16.26
N ASP A 129 29.40 23.26 15.92
CA ASP A 129 28.57 24.41 16.31
C ASP A 129 27.51 24.75 15.27
N LEU A 130 27.28 23.89 14.27
CA LEU A 130 26.24 24.17 13.29
C LEU A 130 24.85 24.05 13.92
N HIS A 131 24.12 25.16 13.87
CA HIS A 131 22.75 25.22 14.34
C HIS A 131 21.85 24.34 13.49
N THR A 132 21.14 23.41 14.13
CA THR A 132 20.09 22.62 13.51
C THR A 132 18.83 23.49 13.41
N PHE A 133 18.53 23.98 12.21
CA PHE A 133 17.26 24.65 11.98
C PHE A 133 16.17 23.61 11.78
N ASN A 134 15.16 23.63 12.66
CA ASN A 134 13.91 22.92 12.42
C ASN A 134 13.19 23.59 11.25
N VAL A 135 13.14 22.91 10.11
CA VAL A 135 12.33 23.36 8.97
C VAL A 135 10.87 23.08 9.30
N PHE A 136 10.10 24.12 9.55
CA PHE A 136 8.64 24.02 9.69
C PHE A 136 7.96 24.49 8.40
N TYR A 137 6.78 23.95 8.14
CA TYR A 137 5.87 24.37 7.08
C TYR A 137 4.56 24.82 7.74
N ASP A 138 4.00 25.94 7.29
CA ASP A 138 2.71 26.45 7.78
C ASP A 138 1.56 25.53 7.35
N GLN A 139 1.68 24.93 6.17
CA GLN A 139 0.71 24.00 5.63
C GLN A 139 1.42 22.77 5.10
N LEU A 140 0.86 21.63 5.42
CA LEU A 140 1.33 20.33 4.98
C LEU A 140 0.19 19.58 4.30
N VAL A 141 0.44 19.15 3.07
CA VAL A 141 -0.42 18.22 2.35
C VAL A 141 0.35 16.91 2.22
N VAL A 142 -0.21 15.84 2.78
CA VAL A 142 0.32 14.48 2.63
C VAL A 142 -0.80 13.61 2.08
N GLU A 143 -0.56 12.99 0.93
CA GLU A 143 -1.49 12.07 0.30
C GLU A 143 -0.76 10.75 0.01
N SER A 144 -1.38 9.64 0.37
CA SER A 144 -0.92 8.30 -0.01
C SER A 144 -2.10 7.56 -0.63
N HIS A 145 -1.85 6.92 -1.76
CA HIS A 145 -2.86 6.22 -2.54
C HIS A 145 -2.29 4.91 -3.06
N ARG A 146 -3.00 3.81 -2.81
CA ARG A 146 -2.60 2.48 -3.27
C ARG A 146 -3.75 1.80 -4.00
N ASP A 147 -3.51 1.47 -5.26
CA ASP A 147 -4.48 0.80 -6.12
C ASP A 147 -4.05 -0.60 -6.51
N PHE A 148 -5.01 -1.53 -6.50
CA PHE A 148 -4.82 -2.89 -6.97
C PHE A 148 -5.68 -3.14 -8.21
N MET A 149 -5.07 -3.74 -9.24
CA MET A 149 -5.76 -4.23 -10.42
C MET A 149 -5.26 -5.64 -10.76
N SER A 150 -6.14 -6.57 -11.07
CA SER A 150 -5.71 -7.90 -11.49
C SER A 150 -6.59 -8.50 -12.58
N PHE A 151 -5.97 -9.26 -13.47
CA PHE A 151 -6.62 -10.04 -14.52
C PHE A 151 -6.16 -11.49 -14.40
N GLU A 152 -7.09 -12.42 -14.53
CA GLU A 152 -6.78 -13.84 -14.49
C GLU A 152 -7.60 -14.63 -15.49
N LEU A 153 -6.98 -15.67 -16.03
CA LEU A 153 -7.62 -16.68 -16.86
C LEU A 153 -7.26 -18.04 -16.27
N MET A 154 -8.27 -18.81 -15.87
CA MET A 154 -8.12 -20.08 -15.18
C MET A 154 -8.92 -21.17 -15.85
N LYS A 155 -8.38 -22.38 -15.83
CA LYS A 155 -9.08 -23.63 -16.05
C LYS A 155 -9.48 -24.21 -14.70
N GLN A 156 -10.73 -24.63 -14.58
CA GLN A 156 -11.28 -25.31 -13.42
C GLN A 156 -11.41 -26.81 -13.72
N HIS A 157 -11.05 -27.65 -12.74
CA HIS A 157 -11.11 -29.11 -12.83
C HIS A 157 -11.86 -29.68 -11.63
N LEU A 158 -12.90 -30.46 -11.85
CA LEU A 158 -13.61 -31.14 -10.77
C LEU A 158 -12.73 -32.22 -10.14
N LEU A 159 -12.60 -32.19 -8.82
CA LEU A 159 -11.85 -33.21 -8.08
C LEU A 159 -12.70 -34.44 -7.80
N PHE A 160 -14.02 -34.24 -7.66
CA PHE A 160 -15.00 -35.31 -7.43
C PHE A 160 -16.25 -34.99 -8.25
N GLY A 161 -16.57 -35.83 -9.24
CA GLY A 161 -17.68 -35.60 -10.15
C GLY A 161 -17.72 -36.63 -11.29
N ASP A 162 -18.56 -36.36 -12.27
CA ASP A 162 -18.63 -37.17 -13.49
C ASP A 162 -17.30 -37.03 -14.28
N PRO A 163 -16.57 -38.12 -14.57
CA PRO A 163 -15.32 -38.06 -15.33
C PRO A 163 -15.45 -37.45 -16.74
N GLY A 164 -16.68 -37.28 -17.26
CA GLY A 164 -16.94 -36.58 -18.52
C GLY A 164 -17.05 -35.05 -18.40
N ALA A 165 -17.06 -34.48 -17.19
CA ALA A 165 -17.28 -33.05 -16.99
C ALA A 165 -16.08 -32.18 -17.40
N ASP A 166 -14.87 -32.66 -17.13
CA ASP A 166 -13.63 -31.92 -17.37
C ASP A 166 -13.15 -32.14 -18.82
N THR A 167 -13.64 -31.30 -19.73
CA THR A 167 -13.25 -31.32 -21.15
C THR A 167 -12.29 -30.18 -21.47
N ALA A 168 -11.70 -30.17 -22.66
CA ALA A 168 -10.88 -29.04 -23.12
C ALA A 168 -11.68 -27.73 -23.23
N ASP A 169 -12.99 -27.83 -23.49
CA ASP A 169 -13.86 -26.71 -23.81
C ASP A 169 -14.64 -26.15 -22.61
N THR A 170 -14.65 -26.86 -21.47
CA THR A 170 -15.43 -26.49 -20.27
C THR A 170 -14.57 -26.03 -19.10
N GLY A 171 -15.10 -25.21 -18.19
CA GLY A 171 -14.39 -24.80 -16.97
C GLY A 171 -13.37 -23.68 -17.19
N TRP A 172 -13.43 -22.96 -18.31
CA TRP A 172 -12.62 -21.74 -18.48
C TRP A 172 -13.29 -20.56 -17.79
N ARG A 173 -12.54 -19.82 -16.97
CA ARG A 173 -13.03 -18.65 -16.23
C ARG A 173 -12.05 -17.49 -16.36
N PHE A 174 -12.56 -16.34 -16.73
CA PHE A 174 -11.85 -15.07 -16.75
C PHE A 174 -12.37 -14.18 -15.63
N GLU A 175 -11.48 -13.57 -14.85
CA GLU A 175 -11.84 -12.57 -13.86
C GLU A 175 -10.95 -11.33 -13.96
N ALA A 176 -11.56 -10.16 -13.73
CA ALA A 176 -10.90 -8.88 -13.62
C ALA A 176 -11.36 -8.18 -12.35
N TYR A 177 -10.41 -7.64 -11.60
CA TYR A 177 -10.63 -6.94 -10.35
C TYR A 177 -9.93 -5.59 -10.37
N ARG A 178 -10.62 -4.56 -9.89
CA ARG A 178 -10.07 -3.27 -9.46
C ARG A 178 -10.76 -2.90 -8.15
N ASN A 179 -10.13 -2.07 -7.33
CA ASN A 179 -10.67 -1.61 -6.05
C ASN A 179 -12.19 -1.24 -6.10
N GLU A 180 -12.67 -0.66 -7.20
CA GLU A 180 -14.07 -0.24 -7.32
C GLU A 180 -15.00 -1.25 -8.00
N TRP A 181 -14.48 -2.17 -8.81
CA TRP A 181 -15.30 -3.03 -9.64
C TRP A 181 -14.69 -4.41 -9.88
N SER A 182 -15.56 -5.38 -10.14
CA SER A 182 -15.18 -6.72 -10.58
C SER A 182 -16.01 -7.15 -11.79
N ALA A 183 -15.39 -7.92 -12.67
CA ALA A 183 -16.06 -8.58 -13.77
C ALA A 183 -15.57 -10.03 -13.86
N ALA A 184 -16.47 -10.96 -14.13
CA ALA A 184 -16.12 -12.35 -14.36
C ALA A 184 -16.99 -12.96 -15.46
N ALA A 185 -16.43 -13.85 -16.24
CA ALA A 185 -17.12 -14.55 -17.32
C ALA A 185 -16.52 -15.93 -17.56
N GLY A 186 -17.28 -16.81 -18.19
CA GLY A 186 -16.87 -18.16 -18.52
C GLY A 186 -17.77 -19.18 -17.83
N ASP A 187 -17.18 -20.26 -17.35
CA ASP A 187 -17.89 -21.34 -16.69
C ASP A 187 -17.73 -21.26 -15.17
N GLU A 188 -18.84 -21.50 -14.45
CA GLU A 188 -18.82 -21.71 -13.00
C GLU A 188 -19.08 -23.18 -12.66
N VAL A 189 -18.38 -23.68 -11.64
CA VAL A 189 -18.61 -25.00 -11.06
C VAL A 189 -19.95 -25.02 -10.33
N ARG A 190 -20.74 -26.06 -10.58
CA ARG A 190 -22.02 -26.38 -9.92
C ARG A 190 -21.87 -27.54 -8.96
N GLY A 191 -22.76 -27.65 -7.99
CA GLY A 191 -22.78 -28.79 -7.07
C GLY A 191 -23.20 -30.09 -7.77
N THR A 192 -22.42 -31.16 -7.64
CA THR A 192 -22.61 -32.45 -8.31
C THR A 192 -22.91 -33.61 -7.36
N TRP A 193 -22.53 -33.52 -6.08
CA TRP A 193 -22.77 -34.57 -5.08
C TRP A 193 -23.72 -34.10 -3.97
N GLY A 194 -24.62 -34.98 -3.55
CA GLY A 194 -25.54 -34.75 -2.42
C GLY A 194 -25.04 -35.40 -1.13
N LEU A 195 -25.72 -35.11 -0.02
CA LEU A 195 -25.50 -35.83 1.23
C LEU A 195 -26.12 -37.22 1.17
N ALA A 196 -25.43 -38.20 1.77
CA ALA A 196 -25.95 -39.56 1.89
C ALA A 196 -27.24 -39.57 2.75
N PRO A 197 -28.26 -40.37 2.38
CA PRO A 197 -29.53 -40.45 3.11
C PRO A 197 -29.38 -40.71 4.61
N GLU A 198 -28.42 -41.55 5.03
CA GLU A 198 -28.24 -41.89 6.45
C GLU A 198 -27.83 -40.68 7.29
N ARG A 199 -27.13 -39.71 6.70
CA ARG A 199 -26.75 -38.48 7.41
C ARG A 199 -27.93 -37.51 7.54
N LEU A 200 -28.85 -37.54 6.57
CA LEU A 200 -30.04 -36.69 6.59
C LEU A 200 -30.99 -37.09 7.72
N GLU A 201 -31.03 -38.38 8.09
CA GLU A 201 -31.81 -38.89 9.22
C GLU A 201 -31.36 -38.33 10.58
N SER A 202 -30.09 -37.93 10.70
CA SER A 202 -29.56 -37.33 11.94
C SER A 202 -29.96 -35.86 12.14
N ILE A 203 -30.61 -35.24 11.15
CA ILE A 203 -31.01 -33.83 11.19
C ILE A 203 -32.47 -33.75 11.66
N ASP A 204 -32.67 -33.60 12.97
CA ASP A 204 -34.02 -33.58 13.60
C ASP A 204 -34.90 -32.38 13.20
N ARG A 205 -34.31 -31.32 12.65
CA ARG A 205 -35.07 -30.11 12.27
C ARG A 205 -35.46 -30.19 10.81
N GLY A 206 -36.77 -30.35 10.55
CA GLY A 206 -37.32 -30.48 9.20
C GLY A 206 -36.77 -29.48 8.18
N TRP A 207 -36.74 -28.18 8.50
CA TRP A 207 -36.21 -27.17 7.57
C TRP A 207 -34.70 -27.28 7.28
N LEU A 208 -33.89 -27.76 8.24
CA LEU A 208 -32.46 -28.01 8.01
C LEU A 208 -32.28 -29.27 7.16
N ARG A 209 -33.12 -30.28 7.38
CA ARG A 209 -33.13 -31.50 6.58
C ARG A 209 -33.50 -31.18 5.13
N ASP A 210 -34.52 -30.37 4.89
CA ASP A 210 -34.92 -29.94 3.54
C ASP A 210 -33.77 -29.22 2.81
N ILE A 211 -33.07 -28.31 3.51
CA ILE A 211 -31.88 -27.63 2.96
C ILE A 211 -30.79 -28.65 2.65
N ALA A 212 -30.51 -29.57 3.56
CA ALA A 212 -29.47 -30.58 3.42
C ALA A 212 -29.77 -31.57 2.27
N GLU A 213 -31.03 -31.98 2.09
CA GLU A 213 -31.50 -32.83 0.99
C GLU A 213 -31.32 -32.15 -0.38
N GLN A 214 -31.58 -30.85 -0.43
CA GLN A 214 -31.42 -30.03 -1.64
C GLN A 214 -29.98 -29.56 -1.86
N SER A 215 -29.10 -29.74 -0.87
CA SER A 215 -27.72 -29.30 -0.96
C SER A 215 -26.94 -30.16 -1.94
N ARG A 216 -26.17 -29.50 -2.79
CA ARG A 216 -25.25 -30.07 -3.75
C ARG A 216 -23.88 -29.44 -3.55
N PHE A 217 -22.85 -30.25 -3.56
CA PHE A 217 -21.49 -29.82 -3.26
C PHE A 217 -20.57 -30.12 -4.44
N SER A 218 -19.45 -29.42 -4.53
CA SER A 218 -18.35 -29.73 -5.45
C SER A 218 -17.03 -29.23 -4.90
N LEU A 219 -15.97 -29.98 -5.17
CA LEU A 219 -14.60 -29.55 -4.95
C LEU A 219 -13.92 -29.52 -6.30
N TYR A 220 -13.15 -28.47 -6.53
CA TYR A 220 -12.46 -28.26 -7.78
C TYR A 220 -11.05 -27.72 -7.52
N SER A 221 -10.16 -27.93 -8.48
CA SER A 221 -8.88 -27.24 -8.54
C SER A 221 -8.90 -26.25 -9.68
N THR A 222 -8.06 -25.22 -9.60
CA THR A 222 -7.85 -24.28 -10.70
C THR A 222 -6.39 -24.18 -11.06
N ALA A 223 -6.12 -23.98 -12.34
CA ALA A 223 -4.80 -23.68 -12.85
C ALA A 223 -4.91 -22.63 -13.96
N GLY A 224 -4.05 -21.63 -13.95
CA GLY A 224 -4.17 -20.50 -14.86
C GLY A 224 -2.99 -19.56 -14.89
N LEU A 225 -3.22 -18.42 -15.53
CA LEU A 225 -2.30 -17.30 -15.57
C LEU A 225 -2.96 -16.07 -14.96
N ARG A 226 -2.16 -15.26 -14.27
CA ARG A 226 -2.62 -14.01 -13.69
C ARG A 226 -1.60 -12.91 -13.84
N SER A 227 -2.12 -11.71 -14.03
CA SER A 227 -1.43 -10.44 -13.95
C SER A 227 -2.00 -9.63 -12.78
N LEU A 228 -1.14 -9.13 -11.91
CA LEU A 228 -1.46 -8.26 -10.80
C LEU A 228 -0.66 -6.98 -10.94
N PHE A 229 -1.32 -5.84 -10.80
CA PHE A 229 -0.73 -4.52 -10.83
C PHE A 229 -1.01 -3.83 -9.49
N VAL A 230 0.03 -3.25 -8.89
CA VAL A 230 -0.07 -2.46 -7.67
C VAL A 230 0.54 -1.08 -7.94
N ASP A 231 -0.28 -0.04 -7.94
CA ASP A 231 0.16 1.34 -8.10
C ASP A 231 0.17 1.98 -6.72
N ASP A 232 1.36 2.36 -6.23
CA ASP A 232 1.53 3.03 -4.95
C ASP A 232 2.08 4.44 -5.15
N ARG A 233 1.34 5.43 -4.67
CA ARG A 233 1.66 6.85 -4.85
C ARG A 233 1.73 7.52 -3.49
N PHE A 234 2.78 8.30 -3.31
CA PHE A 234 2.94 9.19 -2.19
C PHE A 234 3.23 10.61 -2.67
N PHE A 235 2.52 11.56 -2.08
CA PHE A 235 2.68 12.97 -2.35
C PHE A 235 2.83 13.73 -1.05
N PHE A 236 3.85 14.56 -0.98
CA PHE A 236 4.09 15.50 0.10
C PHE A 236 4.29 16.88 -0.49
N GLN A 237 3.65 17.88 0.12
CA GLN A 237 3.89 19.29 -0.18
C GLN A 237 3.80 20.11 1.10
N GLY A 238 4.91 20.76 1.45
CA GLY A 238 5.01 21.76 2.49
C GLY A 238 5.07 23.17 1.90
N THR A 239 4.32 24.12 2.47
CA THR A 239 4.38 25.55 2.11
C THR A 239 4.51 26.42 3.36
N GLY A 240 4.90 27.69 3.19
CA GLY A 240 5.02 28.67 4.28
C GLY A 240 6.32 28.59 5.10
N SER A 241 7.26 27.72 4.72
CA SER A 241 8.57 27.67 5.37
C SER A 241 9.44 28.87 5.03
N ILE A 242 10.43 29.18 5.89
CA ILE A 242 11.54 30.10 5.57
C ILE A 242 12.32 29.66 4.31
N LEU A 243 12.24 28.37 3.98
CA LEU A 243 12.88 27.80 2.81
C LEU A 243 11.99 27.83 1.56
N GLY A 244 10.74 28.26 1.65
CA GLY A 244 9.79 28.27 0.53
C GLY A 244 8.91 27.02 0.46
N ARG A 245 8.37 26.72 -0.73
CA ARG A 245 7.59 25.52 -1.02
C ARG A 245 8.53 24.35 -1.29
N SER A 246 8.28 23.23 -0.63
CA SER A 246 8.98 21.97 -0.89
C SER A 246 7.98 20.86 -1.10
N GLY A 247 8.26 19.95 -2.02
CA GLY A 247 7.40 18.82 -2.30
C GLY A 247 8.17 17.63 -2.83
N VAL A 248 7.61 16.45 -2.63
CA VAL A 248 8.09 15.21 -3.22
C VAL A 248 6.90 14.37 -3.66
N GLU A 249 6.95 13.91 -4.90
CA GLU A 249 6.01 12.97 -5.48
C GLU A 249 6.78 11.68 -5.78
N GLN A 250 6.28 10.57 -5.26
CA GLN A 250 6.88 9.25 -5.39
C GLN A 250 5.81 8.29 -5.92
N THR A 251 6.12 7.60 -7.01
CA THR A 251 5.24 6.59 -7.62
C THR A 251 6.01 5.30 -7.76
N ILE A 252 5.44 4.21 -7.29
CA ILE A 252 5.97 2.87 -7.44
C ILE A 252 4.90 1.98 -8.10
N ASP A 253 5.17 1.59 -9.34
CA ASP A 253 4.32 0.69 -10.12
C ASP A 253 4.87 -0.74 -10.00
N HIS A 254 4.07 -1.67 -9.48
CA HIS A 254 4.41 -3.10 -9.44
C HIS A 254 3.59 -3.85 -10.48
N ALA A 255 4.23 -4.77 -11.20
CA ALA A 255 3.57 -5.71 -12.08
C ALA A 255 4.06 -7.12 -11.75
N VAL A 256 3.12 -8.01 -11.44
CA VAL A 256 3.39 -9.42 -11.16
C VAL A 256 2.64 -10.28 -12.17
N VAL A 257 3.36 -11.14 -12.87
CA VAL A 257 2.78 -12.08 -13.84
C VAL A 257 3.28 -13.48 -13.55
N GLY A 258 2.36 -14.46 -13.48
CA GLY A 258 2.78 -15.83 -13.22
C GLY A 258 1.67 -16.86 -13.31
N PRO A 259 2.06 -18.15 -13.22
CA PRO A 259 1.11 -19.23 -13.03
C PRO A 259 0.40 -19.09 -11.68
N GLN A 260 -0.88 -19.46 -11.67
CA GLN A 260 -1.72 -19.49 -10.49
C GLN A 260 -2.34 -20.87 -10.35
N LEU A 261 -2.37 -21.36 -9.12
CA LEU A 261 -3.06 -22.59 -8.74
C LEU A 261 -4.10 -22.27 -7.66
N GLY A 262 -5.15 -23.05 -7.60
CA GLY A 262 -6.16 -22.89 -6.59
C GLY A 262 -6.95 -24.14 -6.26
N LEU A 263 -7.64 -24.07 -5.13
CA LEU A 263 -8.61 -25.04 -4.68
C LEU A 263 -9.90 -24.31 -4.35
N GLY A 264 -11.01 -24.86 -4.79
CA GLY A 264 -12.32 -24.28 -4.56
C GLY A 264 -13.35 -25.30 -4.12
N ALA A 265 -14.35 -24.81 -3.41
CA ALA A 265 -15.50 -25.56 -2.96
C ALA A 265 -16.78 -24.78 -3.29
N VAL A 266 -17.80 -25.49 -3.75
CA VAL A 266 -19.13 -24.96 -4.02
C VAL A 266 -20.15 -25.73 -3.19
N ALA A 267 -21.10 -25.02 -2.61
CA ALA A 267 -22.29 -25.56 -1.97
C ALA A 267 -23.53 -24.82 -2.52
N GLU A 268 -24.48 -25.55 -3.07
CA GLU A 268 -25.69 -25.03 -3.69
C GLU A 268 -26.91 -25.66 -3.04
N ALA A 269 -27.86 -24.84 -2.60
CA ALA A 269 -29.11 -25.31 -2.00
C ALA A 269 -30.25 -24.41 -2.49
N SER A 270 -31.08 -24.94 -3.40
CA SER A 270 -32.22 -24.21 -3.96
C SER A 270 -31.80 -22.87 -4.57
N VAL A 271 -32.25 -21.74 -4.01
CA VAL A 271 -31.94 -20.39 -4.47
C VAL A 271 -30.58 -19.88 -3.98
N PHE A 272 -29.90 -20.57 -3.06
CA PHE A 272 -28.64 -20.11 -2.50
C PHE A 272 -27.44 -20.88 -3.07
N ARG A 273 -26.34 -20.15 -3.29
CA ARG A 273 -25.06 -20.72 -3.68
C ARG A 273 -23.96 -20.08 -2.84
N PHE A 274 -23.01 -20.89 -2.39
CA PHE A 274 -21.83 -20.46 -1.68
C PHE A 274 -20.61 -21.05 -2.37
N GLU A 275 -19.60 -20.22 -2.59
CA GLU A 275 -18.34 -20.61 -3.21
C GLU A 275 -17.19 -20.08 -2.36
N ALA A 276 -16.23 -20.93 -2.05
CA ALA A 276 -15.00 -20.58 -1.37
C ALA A 276 -13.81 -21.00 -2.23
N VAL A 277 -12.86 -20.11 -2.46
CA VAL A 277 -11.69 -20.37 -3.31
C VAL A 277 -10.44 -19.86 -2.61
N ALA A 278 -9.39 -20.68 -2.58
CA ALA A 278 -8.05 -20.28 -2.16
C ALA A 278 -7.11 -20.40 -3.37
N LEU A 279 -6.30 -19.37 -3.60
CA LEU A 279 -5.48 -19.19 -4.79
C LEU A 279 -4.06 -18.79 -4.37
N GLY A 280 -3.08 -19.29 -5.11
CA GLY A 280 -1.67 -18.95 -4.93
C GLY A 280 -1.00 -18.73 -6.29
N LEU A 281 -0.15 -17.72 -6.36
CA LEU A 281 0.68 -17.39 -7.51
C LEU A 281 2.11 -17.18 -7.03
N VAL A 282 3.06 -17.68 -7.82
CA VAL A 282 4.48 -17.34 -7.73
C VAL A 282 4.94 -17.05 -9.16
N GLY A 283 5.53 -15.89 -9.39
CA GLY A 283 5.77 -15.38 -10.72
C GLY A 283 6.88 -14.36 -10.81
N TYR A 284 6.96 -13.77 -12.00
CA TYR A 284 7.87 -12.69 -12.32
C TYR A 284 7.26 -11.36 -11.86
N GLY A 285 7.99 -10.63 -11.02
CA GLY A 285 7.65 -9.29 -10.56
C GLY A 285 8.59 -8.24 -11.15
N ARG A 286 8.02 -7.14 -11.62
CA ARG A 286 8.76 -5.93 -12.03
C ARG A 286 8.25 -4.75 -11.22
N VAL A 287 9.17 -3.91 -10.76
CA VAL A 287 8.89 -2.69 -10.01
C VAL A 287 9.49 -1.51 -10.74
N GLU A 288 8.70 -0.49 -11.01
CA GLU A 288 9.16 0.77 -11.57
C GLU A 288 8.95 1.89 -10.57
N ASN A 289 10.03 2.57 -10.24
CA ASN A 289 10.05 3.66 -9.30
C ASN A 289 10.28 4.97 -10.03
N ARG A 290 9.49 6.00 -9.70
CA ARG A 290 9.69 7.36 -10.20
C ARG A 290 9.51 8.35 -9.06
N GLN A 291 10.52 9.19 -8.83
CA GLN A 291 10.50 10.28 -7.86
C GLN A 291 10.64 11.63 -8.56
N ARG A 292 9.93 12.63 -8.06
CA ARG A 292 10.15 14.04 -8.36
C ARG A 292 10.19 14.81 -7.07
N GLY A 293 11.33 15.41 -6.78
CA GLY A 293 11.55 16.28 -5.63
C GLY A 293 11.69 17.72 -6.06
N LEU A 294 11.21 18.63 -5.21
CA LEU A 294 11.39 20.06 -5.36
C LEU A 294 11.57 20.67 -3.98
N PHE A 295 12.71 21.31 -3.75
CA PHE A 295 13.01 21.91 -2.46
C PHE A 295 13.20 23.41 -2.60
N GLY A 296 12.53 24.15 -1.73
CA GLY A 296 12.64 25.59 -1.64
C GLY A 296 12.30 26.35 -2.92
N GLU A 297 11.26 25.92 -3.61
CA GLU A 297 10.62 26.73 -4.62
C GLU A 297 10.12 28.03 -3.98
N GLU A 298 10.35 29.15 -4.65
CA GLU A 298 10.08 30.49 -4.13
C GLU A 298 11.05 30.99 -3.04
N ALA A 299 12.06 30.25 -2.60
CA ALA A 299 13.14 30.85 -1.81
C ALA A 299 13.90 31.86 -2.68
N ILE A 300 13.66 33.15 -2.45
CA ILE A 300 14.44 34.24 -3.06
C ILE A 300 15.65 34.48 -2.14
N PRO A 301 16.88 34.19 -2.59
CA PRO A 301 18.08 34.47 -1.80
C PRO A 301 18.14 35.95 -1.42
N GLY A 302 18.31 36.25 -0.13
CA GLY A 302 18.44 37.63 0.38
C GLY A 302 17.13 38.40 0.57
N ALA A 303 15.97 37.78 0.38
CA ALA A 303 14.70 38.38 0.82
C ALA A 303 14.63 38.45 2.36
N LEU A 304 13.92 39.45 2.88
CA LEU A 304 13.72 39.64 4.32
C LEU A 304 13.15 38.34 4.94
N ASN A 305 13.80 37.82 5.98
CA ASN A 305 13.47 36.55 6.66
C ASN A 305 13.69 35.25 5.85
N ARG A 306 14.55 35.25 4.83
CA ARG A 306 14.95 34.03 4.10
C ARG A 306 16.45 33.79 4.15
N ALA A 307 16.83 32.52 4.18
CA ALA A 307 18.25 32.15 4.21
C ALA A 307 18.95 32.62 2.92
N ALA A 308 20.09 33.30 3.08
CA ALA A 308 20.90 33.78 1.95
C ALA A 308 21.43 32.64 1.06
N THR A 309 21.49 31.42 1.60
CA THR A 309 21.98 30.21 0.94
C THR A 309 20.87 29.32 0.38
N ALA A 310 19.60 29.60 0.67
CA ALA A 310 18.51 28.79 0.16
C ALA A 310 18.42 28.93 -1.36
N ARG A 311 18.64 27.81 -2.07
CA ARG A 311 18.47 27.72 -3.51
C ARG A 311 17.38 26.71 -3.80
N THR A 312 16.52 27.04 -4.76
CA THR A 312 15.60 26.06 -5.30
C THR A 312 16.40 24.93 -5.93
N SER A 313 16.10 23.71 -5.55
CA SER A 313 16.66 22.52 -6.17
C SER A 313 15.55 21.57 -6.57
N ALA A 314 15.73 20.92 -7.72
CA ALA A 314 14.80 19.92 -8.23
C ALA A 314 15.57 18.62 -8.40
N SER A 315 14.94 17.53 -7.98
CA SER A 315 15.51 16.19 -8.10
C SER A 315 14.55 15.29 -8.85
N ARG A 316 15.12 14.34 -9.60
CA ARG A 316 14.34 13.35 -10.36
C ARG A 316 15.07 12.03 -10.32
N TYR A 317 14.40 11.01 -9.79
CA TYR A 317 14.92 9.66 -9.73
C TYR A 317 14.00 8.71 -10.48
N ALA A 318 14.60 7.72 -11.12
CA ALA A 318 13.89 6.62 -11.72
C ALA A 318 14.75 5.36 -11.59
N SER A 319 14.14 4.27 -11.18
CA SER A 319 14.78 2.96 -11.13
C SER A 319 13.78 1.86 -11.47
N ASP A 320 14.30 0.75 -11.95
CA ASP A 320 13.56 -0.48 -12.18
C ASP A 320 14.23 -1.64 -11.45
N GLU A 321 13.40 -2.58 -10.99
CA GLU A 321 13.84 -3.80 -10.33
C GLU A 321 13.01 -4.99 -10.82
N GLU A 322 13.67 -6.13 -10.98
CA GLU A 322 13.05 -7.40 -11.34
C GLU A 322 13.29 -8.39 -10.22
N GLN A 323 12.23 -9.11 -9.81
CA GLN A 323 12.29 -10.02 -8.68
C GLN A 323 11.28 -11.16 -8.81
N VAL A 324 11.45 -12.19 -7.99
CA VAL A 324 10.40 -13.20 -7.80
C VAL A 324 9.33 -12.60 -6.89
N ALA A 325 8.08 -12.65 -7.34
CA ALA A 325 6.94 -12.17 -6.59
C ALA A 325 5.94 -13.31 -6.32
N TRP A 326 5.16 -13.15 -5.27
CA TRP A 326 4.15 -14.10 -4.84
C TRP A 326 2.85 -13.39 -4.46
N HIS A 327 1.74 -14.12 -4.58
CA HIS A 327 0.40 -13.63 -4.25
C HIS A 327 -0.45 -14.78 -3.71
N GLY A 328 -1.07 -14.59 -2.57
CA GLY A 328 -2.04 -15.50 -1.96
C GLY A 328 -3.40 -14.80 -1.86
N GLU A 329 -4.47 -15.52 -2.16
CA GLU A 329 -5.81 -14.94 -2.15
C GLU A 329 -6.88 -15.95 -1.74
N THR A 330 -7.84 -15.47 -0.94
CA THR A 330 -9.04 -16.20 -0.57
C THR A 330 -10.27 -15.41 -1.02
N ARG A 331 -11.23 -16.09 -1.66
CA ARG A 331 -12.52 -15.54 -2.09
C ARG A 331 -13.65 -16.31 -1.44
N LEU A 332 -14.61 -15.60 -0.90
CA LEU A 332 -15.89 -16.15 -0.46
C LEU A 332 -17.01 -15.44 -1.22
N THR A 333 -17.79 -16.17 -2.00
CA THR A 333 -18.95 -15.65 -2.72
C THR A 333 -20.21 -16.30 -2.17
N GLY A 334 -21.16 -15.48 -1.72
CA GLY A 334 -22.53 -15.90 -1.42
C GLY A 334 -23.48 -15.34 -2.47
N SER A 335 -24.38 -16.17 -2.97
CA SER A 335 -25.27 -15.81 -4.06
C SER A 335 -26.71 -16.21 -3.79
N CYS A 336 -27.66 -15.42 -4.30
CA CYS A 336 -29.10 -15.64 -4.18
C CYS A 336 -29.77 -15.51 -5.56
N GLN A 337 -30.41 -16.58 -6.01
CA GLN A 337 -31.09 -16.65 -7.29
C GLN A 337 -32.37 -15.80 -7.25
N LEU A 338 -32.44 -14.79 -8.13
CA LEU A 338 -33.59 -13.89 -8.24
C LEU A 338 -34.62 -14.40 -9.27
N THR A 339 -34.12 -14.93 -10.38
CA THR A 339 -34.92 -15.55 -11.46
C THR A 339 -34.18 -16.79 -11.98
N GLN A 340 -34.68 -17.52 -12.95
CA GLN A 340 -33.95 -18.68 -13.52
C GLN A 340 -32.58 -18.32 -14.13
N ARG A 341 -32.37 -17.06 -14.52
CA ARG A 341 -31.14 -16.60 -15.18
C ARG A 341 -30.41 -15.49 -14.44
N LEU A 342 -31.04 -14.87 -13.45
CA LEU A 342 -30.47 -13.72 -12.73
C LEU A 342 -30.22 -14.09 -11.28
N ARG A 343 -29.02 -13.78 -10.81
CA ARG A 343 -28.57 -14.02 -9.45
C ARG A 343 -27.93 -12.75 -8.89
N PHE A 344 -28.11 -12.51 -7.60
CA PHE A 344 -27.37 -11.50 -6.85
C PHE A 344 -26.19 -12.16 -6.14
N ASP A 345 -25.02 -11.51 -6.15
CA ASP A 345 -23.78 -12.04 -5.58
C ASP A 345 -23.16 -11.03 -4.61
N ALA A 346 -22.71 -11.52 -3.46
CA ALA A 346 -21.85 -10.81 -2.53
C ALA A 346 -20.52 -11.58 -2.44
N THR A 347 -19.42 -10.94 -2.85
CA THR A 347 -18.08 -11.54 -2.81
C THR A 347 -17.21 -10.79 -1.84
N TRP A 348 -16.63 -11.51 -0.89
CA TRP A 348 -15.52 -11.06 -0.08
C TRP A 348 -14.22 -11.63 -0.62
N ARG A 349 -13.21 -10.78 -0.71
CA ARG A 349 -11.87 -11.14 -1.19
C ARG A 349 -10.86 -10.69 -0.13
N TRP A 350 -9.94 -11.55 0.22
CA TRP A 350 -8.78 -11.23 1.05
C TRP A 350 -7.53 -11.69 0.32
N PHE A 351 -6.49 -10.88 0.32
CA PHE A 351 -5.25 -11.22 -0.36
C PHE A 351 -4.02 -10.69 0.36
N VAL A 352 -2.89 -11.31 0.04
CA VAL A 352 -1.55 -10.93 0.46
C VAL A 352 -0.59 -11.09 -0.72
N THR A 353 0.25 -10.11 -0.98
CA THR A 353 1.23 -10.13 -2.08
C THR A 353 2.56 -9.55 -1.65
N GLY A 354 3.65 -10.03 -2.22
CA GLY A 354 4.97 -9.50 -1.95
C GLY A 354 6.01 -9.94 -2.99
N PRO A 355 7.17 -9.28 -3.03
CA PRO A 355 7.49 -8.06 -2.30
C PRO A 355 6.77 -6.84 -2.91
N VAL A 356 6.26 -5.93 -2.07
CA VAL A 356 5.69 -4.65 -2.46
C VAL A 356 6.44 -3.54 -1.73
N TYR A 357 6.99 -2.61 -2.49
CA TYR A 357 7.67 -1.42 -1.97
C TYR A 357 6.64 -0.33 -1.67
N ASP A 358 6.82 0.32 -0.54
CA ASP A 358 5.95 1.42 -0.11
C ASP A 358 6.55 2.77 -0.56
N ALA A 359 5.75 3.53 -1.32
CA ALA A 359 6.16 4.81 -1.86
C ALA A 359 6.57 5.79 -0.75
N ALA A 360 5.82 5.83 0.37
CA ALA A 360 6.07 6.78 1.45
C ALA A 360 7.40 6.53 2.16
N SER A 361 7.70 5.27 2.50
CA SER A 361 8.94 4.89 3.18
C SER A 361 10.18 4.87 2.28
N SER A 362 9.99 4.91 0.95
CA SER A 362 11.09 4.90 -0.02
C SER A 362 11.77 6.26 -0.26
N ILE A 363 11.33 7.32 0.42
CA ILE A 363 11.87 8.67 0.24
C ILE A 363 13.01 8.89 1.23
N ALA A 364 14.20 9.20 0.70
CA ALA A 364 15.31 9.73 1.48
C ALA A 364 15.12 11.25 1.66
N TRP A 365 14.83 11.67 2.88
CA TRP A 365 14.60 13.07 3.24
C TRP A 365 15.92 13.82 3.45
N ASN A 366 16.69 14.02 2.38
CA ASN A 366 18.01 14.67 2.43
C ASN A 366 17.98 16.07 1.80
N ALA A 367 17.39 17.05 2.48
CA ALA A 367 17.37 18.42 1.97
C ALA A 367 18.79 18.92 1.60
N PRO A 368 18.97 19.59 0.44
CA PRO A 368 17.93 20.04 -0.46
C PRO A 368 17.48 19.00 -1.52
N ASP A 369 18.15 17.84 -1.63
CA ASP A 369 17.88 16.80 -2.63
C ASP A 369 17.10 15.61 -2.05
N PHE A 370 15.80 15.51 -2.34
CA PHE A 370 15.02 14.33 -1.99
C PHE A 370 15.51 13.14 -2.81
N GLY A 371 16.11 12.16 -2.15
CA GLY A 371 16.62 10.94 -2.77
C GLY A 371 15.66 9.78 -2.65
N PHE A 372 16.07 8.66 -3.25
CA PHE A 372 15.42 7.36 -3.09
C PHE A 372 16.17 6.54 -2.05
N GLN A 373 15.45 6.02 -1.06
CA GLN A 373 15.95 5.06 -0.10
C GLN A 373 15.46 3.67 -0.51
N PRO A 374 16.35 2.75 -0.92
CA PRO A 374 15.96 1.37 -1.18
C PRO A 374 15.48 0.75 0.13
N THR A 375 14.19 0.47 0.21
CA THR A 375 13.58 -0.32 1.28
C THR A 375 13.44 -1.76 0.79
N ALA A 376 13.51 -2.73 1.69
CA ALA A 376 13.10 -4.08 1.32
C ALA A 376 11.59 -4.06 1.04
N GLY A 377 11.15 -4.73 -0.03
CA GLY A 377 9.72 -4.90 -0.27
C GLY A 377 9.08 -5.71 0.86
N ASP A 378 7.95 -5.24 1.37
CA ASP A 378 7.17 -5.90 2.41
C ASP A 378 5.99 -6.66 1.80
N ALA A 379 5.30 -7.46 2.61
CA ALA A 379 4.04 -8.05 2.21
C ALA A 379 2.90 -7.02 2.32
N ALA A 380 2.22 -6.73 1.22
CA ALA A 380 0.98 -5.96 1.21
C ALA A 380 -0.21 -6.89 1.40
N TYR A 381 -1.18 -6.48 2.21
CA TYR A 381 -2.44 -7.19 2.40
C TYR A 381 -3.62 -6.27 2.07
N GLY A 382 -4.73 -6.86 1.65
CA GLY A 382 -5.95 -6.12 1.34
C GLY A 382 -7.18 -7.00 1.47
N ASN A 383 -8.33 -6.36 1.61
CA ASN A 383 -9.62 -7.02 1.54
C ASN A 383 -10.65 -6.15 0.83
N ASP A 384 -11.41 -6.79 -0.06
CA ASP A 384 -12.43 -6.13 -0.87
C ASP A 384 -13.78 -6.81 -0.66
N TRP A 385 -14.85 -6.02 -0.77
CA TRP A 385 -16.21 -6.53 -0.90
C TRP A 385 -16.76 -6.10 -2.24
N PHE A 386 -17.45 -7.00 -2.93
CA PHE A 386 -18.14 -6.72 -4.18
C PHE A 386 -19.58 -7.18 -4.09
N LEU A 387 -20.51 -6.31 -4.49
CA LEU A 387 -21.92 -6.64 -4.67
C LEU A 387 -22.22 -6.58 -6.15
N GLY A 388 -22.84 -7.63 -6.68
CA GLY A 388 -23.00 -7.79 -8.13
C GLY A 388 -24.23 -8.56 -8.55
N LEU A 389 -24.40 -8.62 -9.87
CA LEU A 389 -25.40 -9.44 -10.53
C LEU A 389 -24.69 -10.41 -11.46
N THR A 390 -25.15 -11.66 -11.45
CA THR A 390 -24.74 -12.70 -12.39
C THR A 390 -25.91 -13.06 -13.30
N TYR A 391 -25.63 -13.12 -14.60
CA TYR A 391 -26.50 -13.69 -15.61
C TYR A 391 -25.98 -15.08 -16.00
N THR A 392 -26.83 -16.09 -15.94
CA THR A 392 -26.55 -17.45 -16.39
C THR A 392 -27.34 -17.76 -17.66
N HIS A 393 -26.69 -18.46 -18.60
CA HIS A 393 -27.29 -18.78 -19.91
C HIS A 393 -28.20 -20.01 -19.87
#